data_AF-G9QIV5-F1
#
_entry.id   AF-G9QIV5-F1
#
_cell.length_a   1.000
_cell.length_b   1.000
_cell.length_c   1.000
_cell.angle_alpha   90.00
_cell.angle_beta   90.00
_cell.angle_gamma   90.00
#
_symmetry.space_group_name_H-M   'P 1'
#
loop_
_entity.id
_entity.type
_entity.pdbx_description
1 polymer ?
#
loop_
_entity_poly.entity_id
_entity_poly.type
_entity_poly.pdbx_seq_one_letter_code
_entity_poly.pdbx_strand_id
1 'polypeptide(L)' 'MIARMDGIRLFGRRLGEESSHPAEETVSTASTKQTIVNKAKQRVRRLWPEITRNNVPYLQQSSGTPIYHALSEFKGW' A
#
# COMPACT_ATOMS: atom_id res chain seq x y z
N MET A 1 6.22 -29.97 -33.83
CA MET A 1 6.52 -30.13 -32.39
C MET A 1 6.31 -28.76 -31.73
N ILE A 2 5.22 -28.57 -30.99
CA ILE A 2 4.87 -27.28 -30.37
C ILE A 2 5.09 -27.42 -28.86
N ALA A 3 6.06 -26.68 -28.32
CA ALA A 3 6.35 -26.66 -26.90
C ALA A 3 5.20 -25.96 -26.16
N ARG A 4 4.53 -26.70 -25.27
CA ARG A 4 3.59 -26.12 -24.30
C ARG A 4 4.42 -25.52 -23.17
N MET A 5 4.58 -24.20 -23.17
CA MET A 5 5.15 -23.50 -22.02
C MET A 5 4.13 -23.54 -20.88
N ASP A 6 4.45 -24.25 -19.78
CA ASP A 6 3.67 -24.20 -18.55
C ASP A 6 3.81 -22.78 -17.95
N GLY A 7 2.68 -22.13 -17.69
CA GLY A 7 2.63 -20.71 -17.33
C GLY A 7 3.47 -20.37 -16.09
N ILE A 8 4.03 -19.15 -16.08
CA ILE A 8 4.82 -18.63 -14.97
C ILE A 8 3.95 -18.51 -13.73
N ARG A 9 4.29 -19.26 -12.68
CA ARG A 9 3.66 -19.16 -11.36
C ARG A 9 4.29 -18.01 -10.57
N LEU A 10 3.64 -16.85 -10.61
CA LEU A 10 3.87 -15.78 -9.64
C LEU A 10 2.68 -15.80 -8.66
N PHE A 11 2.97 -16.11 -7.40
CA PHE A 11 2.01 -16.05 -6.29
C PHE A 11 0.71 -16.87 -6.49
N GLY A 12 0.83 -18.11 -6.96
CA GLY A 12 -0.22 -19.11 -6.78
C GLY A 12 -1.56 -18.87 -7.50
N ARG A 13 -1.62 -18.08 -8.58
CA ARG A 13 -2.81 -18.00 -9.44
C ARG A 13 -2.41 -18.21 -10.90
N ARG A 14 -3.00 -19.22 -11.57
CA ARG A 14 -2.83 -19.47 -13.01
C ARG A 14 -3.62 -18.38 -13.74
N LEU A 15 -2.98 -17.60 -14.61
CA LEU A 15 -3.58 -16.48 -15.38
C LEU A 15 -4.56 -16.95 -16.49
N GLY A 16 -5.37 -17.98 -16.21
CA GLY A 16 -6.22 -18.63 -17.22
C GLY A 16 -7.51 -19.23 -16.69
N GLU A 17 -7.99 -18.80 -15.52
CA GLU A 17 -9.33 -19.18 -15.04
C GLU A 17 -10.16 -17.90 -14.85
N GLU A 18 -10.86 -17.56 -15.93
CA GLU A 18 -12.11 -16.82 -15.89
C GLU A 18 -13.13 -17.67 -15.11
N SER A 19 -13.45 -17.28 -13.87
CA SER A 19 -14.57 -17.85 -13.13
C SER A 19 -15.21 -16.79 -12.24
N SER A 20 -16.26 -16.20 -12.79
CA SER A 20 -17.42 -15.57 -12.15
C SER A 20 -17.49 -15.65 -10.62
N HIS A 21 -17.04 -14.62 -9.89
CA HIS A 21 -17.53 -14.29 -8.54
C HIS A 21 -17.38 -12.77 -8.26
N PRO A 22 -18.37 -11.90 -8.57
CA PRO A 22 -18.16 -10.46 -8.45
C PRO A 22 -18.55 -9.84 -7.11
N ALA A 23 -19.28 -10.54 -6.22
CA ALA A 23 -19.93 -9.87 -5.08
C ALA A 23 -19.20 -10.00 -3.72
N GLU A 24 -18.52 -11.12 -3.47
CA GLU A 24 -17.96 -11.43 -2.14
C GLU A 24 -16.44 -11.25 -2.01
N GLU A 25 -15.69 -11.32 -3.12
CA GLU A 25 -14.25 -10.99 -3.14
C GLU A 25 -14.02 -9.46 -3.00
N THR A 26 -14.96 -8.63 -3.47
CA THR A 26 -14.86 -7.16 -3.42
C THR A 26 -15.02 -6.60 -2.02
N VAL A 27 -15.94 -7.14 -1.21
CA VAL A 27 -16.13 -6.74 0.20
C VAL A 27 -14.96 -7.21 1.07
N SER A 28 -14.47 -8.43 0.86
CA SER A 28 -13.32 -8.98 1.59
C SER A 28 -12.01 -8.23 1.26
N THR A 29 -11.81 -7.86 -0.02
CA THR A 29 -10.66 -7.05 -0.43
C THR A 29 -10.77 -5.59 0.01
N ALA A 30 -11.97 -4.99 0.01
CA ALA A 30 -12.19 -3.65 0.56
C ALA A 30 -11.91 -3.60 2.08
N SER A 31 -12.39 -4.61 2.83
CA SER A 31 -12.09 -4.77 4.26
C SER A 31 -10.59 -4.95 4.53
N THR A 32 -9.91 -5.73 3.68
CA THR A 32 -8.46 -5.92 3.76
C THR A 32 -7.70 -4.62 3.45
N LYS A 33 -8.08 -3.89 2.39
CA LYS A 33 -7.49 -2.59 2.04
C LYS A 33 -7.67 -1.58 3.17
N GLN A 34 -8.85 -1.52 3.78
CA GLN A 34 -9.12 -0.65 4.92
C GLN A 34 -8.25 -1.00 6.13
N THR A 35 -8.06 -2.29 6.40
CA THR A 35 -7.18 -2.77 7.47
C THR A 35 -5.72 -2.36 7.23
N ILE A 36 -5.23 -2.47 5.99
CA ILE A 36 -3.88 -2.04 5.62
C ILE A 36 -3.72 -0.52 5.82
N VAL A 37 -4.69 0.28 5.37
CA VAL A 37 -4.69 1.73 5.54
C VAL A 37 -4.67 2.12 7.02
N ASN A 38 -5.47 1.45 7.85
CA ASN A 38 -5.52 1.72 9.29
C ASN A 38 -4.19 1.38 9.98
N LYS A 39 -3.56 0.26 9.63
CA LYS A 39 -2.22 -0.09 10.13
C LYS A 39 -1.15 0.92 9.68
N ALA A 40 -1.23 1.39 8.44
CA ALA A 40 -0.32 2.42 7.92
C ALA A 40 -0.49 3.73 8.69
N LYS A 41 -1.73 4.20 8.89
CA LYS A 41 -2.04 5.38 9.72
C LYS A 41 -1.47 5.26 11.13
N GLN A 42 -1.67 4.12 11.79
CA GLN A 42 -1.14 3.88 13.13
C GLN A 42 0.39 3.93 13.17
N ARG A 43 1.07 3.36 12.16
CA ARG A 43 2.53 3.41 12.04
C ARG A 43 3.04 4.83 11.81
N VAL A 44 2.41 5.58 10.91
CA VAL A 44 2.79 6.98 10.64
C VAL A 44 2.64 7.81 11.91
N ARG A 45 1.51 7.70 12.63
CA ARG A 45 1.31 8.40 13.91
C ARG A 45 2.40 8.08 14.94
N ARG A 46 2.79 6.81 15.07
CA ARG A 46 3.83 6.37 16.01
C ARG A 46 5.21 6.92 15.65
N LEU A 47 5.56 6.90 14.36
CA LEU A 47 6.90 7.30 13.89
C LEU A 47 7.03 8.80 13.61
N TRP A 48 5.91 9.53 13.53
CA TRP A 48 5.89 10.95 13.19
C TRP A 48 6.83 11.84 14.02
N PRO A 49 6.89 11.72 15.36
CA PRO A 49 7.78 12.56 16.16
C PRO A 49 9.26 12.31 15.85
N GLU A 50 9.62 11.05 15.62
CA GLU A 50 10.98 10.63 15.33
C GLU A 50 11.42 11.05 13.92
N ILE A 51 10.56 10.82 12.91
CA ILE A 51 10.80 11.26 11.53
C ILE A 51 10.95 12.78 11.48
N THR A 52 10.06 13.53 12.14
CA THR A 52 10.13 14.99 12.15
C THR A 52 11.42 15.44 12.82
N ARG A 53 11.71 14.98 14.04
CA ARG A 53 12.88 15.39 14.81
C ARG A 53 14.20 15.12 14.09
N ASN A 54 14.34 13.95 13.46
CA ASN A 54 15.59 13.54 12.82
C ASN A 54 15.78 14.17 11.44
N ASN A 55 14.70 14.66 10.81
CA ASN A 55 14.73 15.10 9.41
C ASN A 55 14.21 16.53 9.22
N VAL A 56 14.04 17.34 10.27
CA VAL A 56 13.53 18.73 10.17
C VAL A 56 14.21 19.51 9.02
N PRO A 57 15.56 19.52 8.91
CA PRO A 57 16.22 20.29 7.85
C PRO A 57 15.91 19.76 6.44
N TYR A 58 15.64 18.47 6.30
CA TYR A 58 15.32 17.84 5.01
C TYR A 58 13.86 18.03 4.62
N LEU A 59 12.94 17.92 5.59
CA LEU A 59 11.50 18.13 5.38
C LEU A 59 11.18 19.59 5.03
N GLN A 60 12.01 20.54 5.49
CA GLN A 60 11.90 21.96 5.15
C GLN A 60 12.56 22.34 3.81
N GLN A 61 13.36 21.46 3.20
CA GLN A 61 13.90 21.68 1.85
C GLN A 61 12.83 21.38 0.80
N SER A 62 12.95 22.02 -0.37
CA SER A 62 11.99 21.90 -1.47
C SER A 62 11.74 20.45 -1.92
N SER A 63 12.72 19.57 -1.76
CA SER A 63 12.62 18.14 -2.08
C SER A 63 11.89 17.32 -1.01
N GLY A 64 11.92 17.76 0.26
CA GLY A 64 11.23 17.11 1.37
C GLY A 64 9.83 17.65 1.64
N THR A 65 9.48 18.82 1.10
CA THR A 65 8.15 19.43 1.27
C THR A 65 6.99 18.51 0.82
N PRO A 66 7.06 17.82 -0.33
CA PRO A 66 5.99 16.88 -0.73
C PRO A 66 5.84 15.70 0.25
N ILE A 67 6.95 15.21 0.80
CA ILE A 67 6.96 14.12 1.78
C ILE A 67 6.34 14.60 3.11
N TYR A 68 6.68 15.82 3.53
CA TYR A 68 6.11 16.43 4.72
C TYR A 68 4.59 16.62 4.60
N HIS A 69 4.10 17.12 3.47
CA HIS A 69 2.66 17.26 3.21
C HIS A 69 1.94 15.91 3.22
N ALA A 70 2.43 14.94 2.46
CA ALA A 70 1.82 13.61 2.39
C ALA A 70 1.71 12.96 3.78
N LEU A 71 2.77 13.01 4.60
CA LEU A 71 2.74 12.45 5.95
C LEU A 71 1.87 13.27 6.92
N SER A 72 1.77 14.59 6.72
CA SER A 72 0.90 15.45 7.54
C SER A 72 -0.59 15.17 7.30
N GLU A 73 -0.98 14.81 6.07
CA GLU A 73 -2.34 14.37 5.76
C GLU A 73 -2.74 13.10 6.53
N PHE A 74 -1.79 12.21 6.81
CA PHE A 74 -2.02 11.04 7.67
C PHE A 74 -2.15 11.38 9.16
N LYS A 75 -1.66 12.55 9.60
CA LYS A 75 -1.77 13.01 10.99
C LYS A 75 -3.15 13.59 11.33
N GLY A 76 -3.81 14.23 10.35
CA GLY A 76 -5.06 14.99 10.54
C GLY A 76 -6.36 14.17 10.69
N TRP A 77 -6.26 12.84 10.83
CA TRP A 77 -7.39 11.91 10.97
C TRP A 77 -7.56 11.38 12.39
#